data_AF-A0A7M3MAF7-F1
#
_entry.id   AF-A0A7M3MAF7-F1
#
_cell.length_a   1.000
_cell.length_b   1.000
_cell.length_c   1.000
_cell.angle_alpha   90.00
_cell.angle_beta   90.00
_cell.angle_gamma   90.00
#
_symmetry.space_group_name_H-M   'P 1'
#
loop_
_entity.id
_entity.type
_entity.pdbx_description
1 polymer ?
#
loop_
_entity_poly.entity_id
_entity_poly.type
_entity_poly.pdbx_seq_one_letter_code
_entity_poly.pdbx_strand_id
1 'polypeptide(L)'
;MMQNAMQDISEMMQFENWIRFYFIREEDDKLYVRIPEEAKSRIAEDYPAYMGLVETLNNNPIDYDTSMNTLCKQVVRVFEGDKYPYGISTDVFDSKDFQAEMHLFNIWVQSHEEQLDQTFMEFKKWREIFTEWKQDERVKEYHDKLRKHAINTTVKCESDTVH
;
A
#
# COMPACT_ATOMS: atom_id res chain seq x y z
N MET A 1 -18.10 8.59 2.98
CA MET A 1 -17.36 7.88 4.05
C MET A 1 -16.58 6.72 3.47
N MET A 2 -17.25 5.67 2.96
CA MET A 2 -16.60 4.50 2.34
C MET A 2 -15.56 4.87 1.27
N GLN A 3 -15.92 5.74 0.32
CA GLN A 3 -14.99 6.16 -0.75
C GLN A 3 -13.72 6.83 -0.21
N ASN A 4 -13.84 7.64 0.85
CA ASN A 4 -12.69 8.33 1.43
C ASN A 4 -11.81 7.33 2.20
N ALA A 5 -12.42 6.40 2.96
CA ALA A 5 -11.70 5.33 3.65
C ALA A 5 -10.95 4.44 2.66
N MET A 6 -11.59 4.08 1.54
CA MET A 6 -10.96 3.35 0.44
C MET A 6 -9.75 4.09 -0.12
N GLN A 7 -9.87 5.39 -0.40
CA GLN A 7 -8.77 6.19 -0.93
C GLN A 7 -7.59 6.27 0.05
N ASP A 8 -7.86 6.51 1.33
CA ASP A 8 -6.83 6.61 2.36
C ASP A 8 -6.12 5.29 2.64
N ILE A 9 -6.87 4.19 2.71
CA ILE A 9 -6.32 2.84 2.91
C ILE A 9 -5.51 2.43 1.68
N SER A 10 -6.02 2.67 0.46
CA SER A 10 -5.26 2.42 -0.76
C SER A 10 -3.95 3.20 -0.79
N GLU A 11 -3.94 4.46 -0.34
CA GLU A 11 -2.72 5.25 -0.25
C GLU A 11 -1.69 4.63 0.70
N MET A 12 -2.10 4.19 1.90
CA MET A 12 -1.18 3.52 2.83
C MET A 12 -0.64 2.20 2.26
N MET A 13 -1.46 1.41 1.57
CA MET A 13 -0.98 0.17 0.93
C MET A 13 0.01 0.45 -0.20
N GLN A 14 -0.23 1.50 -0.99
CA GLN A 14 0.68 1.91 -2.04
C GLN A 14 1.99 2.46 -1.47
N PHE A 15 1.92 3.18 -0.34
CA PHE A 15 3.08 3.65 0.40
C PHE A 15 3.91 2.48 0.94
N GLU A 16 3.27 1.45 1.51
CA GLU A 16 3.95 0.23 1.95
C GLU A 16 4.66 -0.48 0.78
N ASN A 17 4.02 -0.58 -0.38
CA ASN A 17 4.62 -1.16 -1.57
C ASN A 17 5.84 -0.34 -2.05
N TRP A 18 5.74 0.99 -2.03
CA TRP A 18 6.85 1.90 -2.32
C TRP A 18 8.04 1.70 -1.36
N ILE A 19 7.76 1.53 -0.06
CA ILE A 19 8.80 1.22 0.93
C ILE A 19 9.52 -0.08 0.56
N ARG A 20 8.75 -1.14 0.25
CA ARG A 20 9.32 -2.43 -0.13
C ARG A 20 10.14 -2.34 -1.41
N PHE A 21 9.67 -1.59 -2.40
CA PHE A 21 10.34 -1.45 -3.68
C PHE A 21 11.74 -0.82 -3.54
N TYR A 22 11.88 0.28 -2.79
CA TYR A 22 13.16 1.00 -2.73
C TYR A 22 14.10 0.57 -1.60
N PHE A 23 13.54 0.08 -0.49
CA PHE A 23 14.30 -0.10 0.75
C PHE A 23 14.48 -1.56 1.17
N ILE A 24 13.96 -2.55 0.42
CA ILE A 24 14.33 -3.95 0.68
C ILE A 24 15.80 -4.20 0.33
N ARG A 25 16.48 -4.89 1.23
CA ARG A 25 17.85 -5.40 1.07
C ARG A 25 17.89 -6.86 1.50
N GLU A 26 18.65 -7.65 0.76
CA GLU A 26 18.94 -9.03 1.12
C GLU A 26 20.19 -9.08 2.00
N GLU A 27 20.05 -9.70 3.17
CA GLU A 27 21.10 -9.88 4.18
C GLU A 27 20.97 -11.28 4.78
N ASP A 28 22.02 -12.10 4.70
CA ASP A 28 22.05 -13.48 5.22
C ASP A 28 20.82 -14.33 4.80
N ASP A 29 20.53 -14.35 3.49
CA ASP A 29 19.40 -15.07 2.87
C ASP A 29 18.01 -14.62 3.38
N LYS A 30 17.90 -13.42 3.95
CA LYS A 30 16.66 -12.81 4.43
C LYS A 30 16.50 -11.40 3.88
N LEU A 31 15.25 -10.99 3.68
CA LEU A 31 14.94 -9.63 3.26
C LEU A 31 14.71 -8.75 4.49
N TYR A 32 15.24 -7.53 4.45
CA TYR A 32 15.06 -6.50 5.46
C TYR A 32 14.69 -5.18 4.80
N VAL A 33 13.86 -4.38 5.47
CA VAL A 33 13.67 -2.97 5.09
C VAL A 33 14.75 -2.13 5.74
N ARG A 34 15.54 -1.41 4.94
CA ARG A 34 16.63 -0.54 5.36
C ARG A 34 16.41 0.88 4.84
N ILE A 35 15.75 1.69 5.65
CA ILE A 35 15.44 3.09 5.30
C ILE A 35 16.56 3.98 5.86
N PRO A 36 17.33 4.70 5.01
CA PRO A 36 18.32 5.67 5.47
C PRO A 36 17.68 6.78 6.32
N GLU A 37 18.42 7.32 7.30
CA GLU A 37 17.90 8.35 8.21
C GLU A 37 17.41 9.62 7.48
N GLU A 38 18.05 9.99 6.38
CA GLU A 38 17.62 11.12 5.53
C GLU A 38 16.23 10.87 4.91
N ALA A 39 16.01 9.67 4.37
CA ALA A 39 14.72 9.27 3.81
C ALA A 39 13.66 9.16 4.91
N LYS A 40 14.02 8.57 6.06
CA LYS A 40 13.13 8.47 7.23
C LYS A 40 12.69 9.85 7.74
N SER A 41 13.61 10.81 7.78
CA SER A 41 13.31 12.20 8.21
C SER A 41 12.31 12.86 7.27
N ARG A 42 12.50 12.73 5.95
CA ARG A 42 11.54 13.24 4.96
C ARG A 42 10.19 12.58 5.06
N ILE A 43 10.15 11.25 5.23
CA ILE A 43 8.89 10.52 5.43
C ILE A 43 8.16 11.03 6.68
N ALA A 44 8.88 11.33 7.77
CA ALA A 44 8.26 11.87 8.98
C ALA A 44 7.65 13.26 8.78
N GLU A 45 8.23 14.08 7.89
CA GLU A 45 7.71 15.39 7.52
C GLU A 45 6.49 15.28 6.59
N ASP A 46 6.58 14.47 5.53
CA ASP A 46 5.56 14.38 4.48
C ASP A 46 4.38 13.46 4.86
N TYR A 47 4.65 12.40 5.63
CA TYR A 47 3.70 11.33 5.96
C TYR A 47 3.72 10.97 7.45
N PRO A 48 3.49 11.93 8.37
CA PRO A 48 3.62 11.70 9.82
C PRO A 48 2.70 10.58 10.33
N ALA A 49 1.50 10.42 9.74
CA ALA A 49 0.56 9.37 10.10
C ALA A 49 1.07 7.95 9.76
N TYR A 50 2.04 7.82 8.85
CA TYR A 50 2.56 6.53 8.39
C TYR A 50 3.85 6.13 9.12
N MET A 51 4.35 6.97 10.03
CA MET A 51 5.59 6.67 10.77
C MET A 51 5.50 5.40 11.60
N GLY A 52 4.31 5.05 12.14
CA GLY A 52 4.12 3.78 12.83
C GLY A 52 4.40 2.56 11.95
N LEU A 53 4.03 2.61 10.66
CA LEU A 53 4.34 1.57 9.67
C LEU A 53 5.84 1.55 9.37
N VAL A 54 6.43 2.72 9.09
CA VAL A 54 7.87 2.85 8.79
C VAL A 54 8.74 2.32 9.93
N GLU A 55 8.44 2.68 11.17
CA GLU A 55 9.18 2.20 12.34
C GLU A 55 9.05 0.69 12.56
N THR A 56 7.88 0.13 12.25
CA THR A 56 7.66 -1.31 12.39
C THR A 56 8.41 -2.10 11.31
N LEU A 57 8.44 -1.61 10.08
CA LEU A 57 9.13 -2.28 8.99
C LEU A 57 10.66 -2.09 9.07
N ASN A 58 11.12 -0.88 9.40
CA ASN A 58 12.54 -0.55 9.33
C ASN A 58 13.36 -1.43 10.28
N ASN A 59 14.43 -1.96 9.73
CA ASN A 59 15.36 -2.87 10.35
C ASN A 59 14.85 -4.25 10.78
N ASN A 60 13.61 -4.60 10.43
CA ASN A 60 13.05 -5.91 10.71
C ASN A 60 13.05 -6.81 9.46
N PRO A 61 13.15 -8.14 9.64
CA PRO A 61 12.94 -9.08 8.55
C PRO A 61 11.54 -8.87 7.94
N ILE A 62 11.47 -9.00 6.62
CA ILE A 62 10.21 -8.87 5.89
C ILE A 62 10.01 -10.05 4.94
N ASP A 63 8.79 -10.56 4.96
CA ASP A 63 8.21 -11.50 4.02
C ASP A 63 6.78 -11.05 3.74
N TYR A 64 6.04 -11.85 2.96
CA TYR A 64 4.66 -11.52 2.61
C TYR A 64 3.76 -11.39 3.85
N ASP A 65 3.85 -12.32 4.79
CA ASP A 65 2.96 -12.38 5.95
C ASP A 65 3.24 -11.25 6.93
N THR A 66 4.51 -10.97 7.20
CA THR A 66 4.94 -9.88 8.10
C THR A 66 4.61 -8.51 7.52
N SER A 67 4.81 -8.30 6.21
CA SER A 67 4.40 -7.08 5.50
C SER A 67 2.90 -6.85 5.61
N MET A 68 2.10 -7.86 5.24
CA MET A 68 0.64 -7.77 5.25
C MET A 68 0.10 -7.53 6.67
N ASN A 69 0.54 -8.32 7.64
CA ASN A 69 0.10 -8.18 9.03
C ASN A 69 0.45 -6.82 9.63
N THR A 70 1.62 -6.29 9.30
CA THR A 70 2.02 -4.94 9.74
C THR A 70 1.10 -3.89 9.14
N LEU A 71 0.85 -3.96 7.83
CA LEU A 71 -0.02 -3.03 7.11
C LEU A 71 -1.46 -3.04 7.67
N CYS A 72 -2.05 -4.23 7.86
CA CYS A 72 -3.41 -4.36 8.39
C CYS A 72 -3.55 -3.75 9.79
N LYS A 73 -2.58 -4.01 10.69
CA LYS A 73 -2.55 -3.43 12.03
C LYS A 73 -2.44 -1.90 11.99
N GLN A 74 -1.63 -1.36 11.07
CA GLN A 74 -1.45 0.08 10.94
C GLN A 74 -2.68 0.76 10.32
N VAL A 75 -3.36 0.11 9.37
CA VAL A 75 -4.63 0.59 8.83
C VAL A 75 -5.65 0.78 9.95
N VAL A 76 -5.84 -0.23 10.79
CA VAL A 76 -6.77 -0.13 11.93
C VAL A 76 -6.35 0.99 12.88
N ARG A 77 -5.06 1.03 13.26
CA ARG A 77 -4.53 2.03 14.20
C ARG A 77 -4.67 3.48 13.71
N VAL A 78 -4.47 3.73 12.42
CA VAL A 78 -4.44 5.08 11.86
C VAL A 78 -5.83 5.57 11.47
N PHE A 79 -6.70 4.66 11.01
CA PHE A 79 -7.95 5.05 10.36
C PHE A 79 -9.20 4.73 11.18
N GLU A 80 -9.18 3.76 12.10
CA GLU A 80 -10.36 3.37 12.85
C GLU A 80 -10.43 4.02 14.25
N GLY A 81 -11.67 4.22 14.74
CA GLY A 81 -11.96 4.80 16.04
C GLY A 81 -12.00 6.33 16.03
N ASP A 82 -10.99 6.97 15.43
CA ASP A 82 -10.88 8.43 15.38
C ASP A 82 -11.39 9.01 14.04
N LYS A 83 -10.86 8.53 12.91
CA LYS A 83 -11.17 9.08 11.58
C LYS A 83 -12.40 8.41 10.95
N TYR A 84 -12.55 7.10 11.14
CA TYR A 84 -13.66 6.31 10.64
C TYR A 84 -14.16 5.33 11.71
N PRO A 85 -15.40 4.82 11.59
CA PRO A 85 -15.92 3.80 12.50
C PRO A 85 -15.06 2.53 12.50
N TYR A 86 -15.00 1.84 13.64
CA TYR A 86 -14.40 0.51 13.72
C TYR A 86 -15.03 -0.46 12.71
N GLY A 87 -14.20 -1.32 12.10
CA GLY A 87 -14.61 -2.30 11.10
C GLY A 87 -14.66 -1.79 9.66
N ILE A 88 -14.49 -0.48 9.42
CA ILE A 88 -14.50 0.09 8.06
C ILE A 88 -13.40 -0.53 7.17
N SER A 89 -12.25 -0.89 7.75
CA SER A 89 -11.16 -1.49 6.99
C SER A 89 -11.54 -2.85 6.41
N THR A 90 -12.32 -3.64 7.15
CA THR A 90 -12.86 -4.92 6.68
C THR A 90 -13.80 -4.71 5.50
N ASP A 91 -14.74 -3.76 5.62
CA ASP A 91 -15.65 -3.41 4.52
C ASP A 91 -14.89 -2.92 3.27
N VAL A 92 -13.81 -2.16 3.46
CA VAL A 92 -12.95 -1.68 2.37
C VAL A 92 -12.22 -2.85 1.70
N PHE A 93 -11.57 -3.72 2.47
CA PHE A 93 -10.84 -4.88 1.95
C PHE A 93 -11.73 -5.87 1.19
N ASP A 94 -12.99 -6.03 1.64
CA ASP A 94 -13.99 -6.88 0.99
C ASP A 94 -14.62 -6.22 -0.25
N SER A 95 -14.42 -4.91 -0.46
CA SER A 95 -15.03 -4.21 -1.58
C SER A 95 -14.33 -4.53 -2.91
N LYS A 96 -15.13 -4.83 -3.93
CA LYS A 96 -14.64 -5.09 -5.31
C LYS A 96 -13.90 -3.90 -5.90
N ASP A 97 -14.36 -2.69 -5.59
CA ASP A 97 -13.76 -1.46 -6.09
C ASP A 97 -12.34 -1.28 -5.54
N PHE A 98 -12.14 -1.58 -4.26
CA PHE A 98 -10.81 -1.57 -3.65
C PHE A 98 -9.90 -2.67 -4.22
N GLN A 99 -10.40 -3.90 -4.32
CA GLN A 99 -9.63 -5.02 -4.87
C GLN A 99 -9.21 -4.76 -6.33
N ALA A 100 -10.10 -4.16 -7.13
CA ALA A 100 -9.80 -3.74 -8.49
C ALA A 100 -8.73 -2.64 -8.54
N GLU A 101 -8.82 -1.63 -7.66
CA GLU A 101 -7.83 -0.55 -7.55
C GLU A 101 -6.44 -1.09 -7.18
N MET A 102 -6.37 -1.97 -6.17
CA MET A 102 -5.10 -2.56 -5.73
C MET A 102 -4.50 -3.50 -6.77
N HIS A 103 -5.34 -4.28 -7.48
CA HIS A 103 -4.88 -5.09 -8.59
C HIS A 103 -4.33 -4.23 -9.74
N LEU A 104 -5.02 -3.13 -10.05
CA LEU A 104 -4.60 -2.19 -11.08
C LEU A 104 -3.26 -1.53 -10.72
N PHE A 105 -3.08 -1.14 -9.45
CA PHE A 105 -1.82 -0.60 -8.95
C PHE A 105 -0.68 -1.63 -9.06
N ASN A 106 -0.92 -2.89 -8.70
CA ASN A 106 0.10 -3.94 -8.83
C ASN A 106 0.53 -4.16 -10.28
N ILE A 107 -0.42 -4.13 -11.23
CA ILE A 107 -0.11 -4.18 -12.67
C ILE A 107 0.73 -2.98 -13.08
N TRP A 108 0.38 -1.78 -12.61
CA TRP A 108 1.16 -0.59 -12.91
C TRP A 108 2.60 -0.68 -12.41
N VAL A 109 2.82 -1.13 -11.17
CA VAL A 109 4.17 -1.32 -10.61
C VAL A 109 4.95 -2.32 -11.48
N GLN A 110 4.36 -3.46 -11.82
CA GLN A 110 5.01 -4.49 -12.64
C GLN A 110 5.32 -3.99 -14.06
N SER A 111 4.41 -3.23 -14.69
CA SER A 111 4.61 -2.74 -16.05
C SER A 111 5.59 -1.57 -16.15
N HIS A 112 5.89 -0.90 -15.03
CA HIS A 112 6.81 0.23 -14.96
C HIS A 112 8.08 -0.09 -14.15
N GLU A 113 8.29 -1.34 -13.74
CA GLU A 113 9.38 -1.76 -12.85
C GLU A 113 10.74 -1.26 -13.34
N GLU A 114 11.07 -1.46 -14.62
CA GLU A 114 12.33 -0.98 -15.22
C GLU A 114 12.51 0.54 -15.10
N GLN A 115 11.43 1.32 -15.21
CA GLN A 115 11.47 2.77 -15.05
C GLN A 115 11.60 3.17 -13.58
N LEU A 116 10.90 2.46 -12.69
CA LEU A 116 10.90 2.73 -11.25
C LEU A 116 12.27 2.39 -10.61
N ASP A 117 12.97 1.39 -11.16
CA ASP A 117 14.29 0.94 -10.68
C ASP A 117 15.46 1.84 -11.14
N GLN A 118 15.31 2.59 -12.24
CA GLN A 118 16.37 3.45 -12.78
C GLN A 118 16.87 4.52 -11.79
N THR A 119 15.94 5.15 -11.08
CA THR A 119 16.25 6.21 -10.12
C THR A 119 15.24 6.20 -8.98
N PHE A 120 15.73 6.50 -7.78
CA PHE A 120 14.86 6.72 -6.63
C PHE A 120 13.82 7.79 -6.94
N MET A 121 12.56 7.50 -6.60
CA MET A 121 11.43 8.37 -6.85
C MET A 121 10.58 8.47 -5.58
N GLU A 122 10.29 9.70 -5.14
CA GLU A 122 9.47 9.95 -3.96
C GLU A 122 8.05 9.37 -4.14
N PHE A 123 7.42 8.93 -3.05
CA PHE A 123 6.08 8.30 -3.09
C PHE A 123 5.02 9.20 -3.74
N LYS A 124 5.05 10.51 -3.48
CA LYS A 124 4.15 11.46 -4.13
C LYS A 124 4.24 11.37 -5.66
N LYS A 125 5.45 11.18 -6.21
CA LYS A 125 5.65 11.09 -7.64
C LYS A 125 5.14 9.75 -8.21
N TRP A 126 5.25 8.64 -7.47
CA TRP A 126 4.57 7.39 -7.82
C TRP A 126 3.06 7.61 -7.98
N ARG A 127 2.44 8.26 -7.00
CA ARG A 127 1.00 8.55 -7.02
C ARG A 127 0.59 9.42 -8.20
N GLU A 128 1.38 10.43 -8.54
CA GLU A 128 1.16 11.27 -9.72
C GLU A 128 1.17 10.46 -11.02
N ILE A 129 2.22 9.65 -11.23
CA ILE A 129 2.37 8.85 -12.46
C ILE A 129 1.28 7.79 -12.55
N PHE A 130 0.96 7.10 -11.44
CA PHE A 130 -0.13 6.14 -11.41
C PHE A 130 -1.48 6.80 -11.74
N THR A 131 -1.75 7.98 -11.18
CA THR A 131 -2.98 8.73 -11.44
C THR A 131 -3.09 9.18 -12.90
N GLU A 132 -1.97 9.59 -13.50
CA GLU A 132 -1.88 9.95 -14.92
C GLU A 132 -2.07 8.73 -15.82
N TRP A 133 -1.38 7.62 -15.52
CA TRP A 133 -1.51 6.36 -16.26
C TRP A 133 -2.95 5.84 -16.27
N LYS A 134 -3.67 5.99 -15.15
CA LYS A 134 -5.10 5.67 -15.05
C LYS A 134 -6.01 6.48 -15.98
N GLN A 135 -5.52 7.57 -16.58
CA GLN A 135 -6.30 8.37 -17.54
C GLN A 135 -6.31 7.79 -18.96
N ASP A 136 -5.43 6.84 -19.31
CA ASP A 136 -5.49 6.15 -20.61
C ASP A 136 -6.81 5.36 -20.72
N GLU A 137 -7.52 5.53 -21.83
CA GLU A 137 -8.84 4.92 -22.05
C GLU A 137 -8.80 3.38 -21.95
N ARG A 138 -7.71 2.73 -22.39
CA ARG A 138 -7.55 1.27 -22.26
C ARG A 138 -7.43 0.85 -20.81
N VAL A 139 -6.77 1.68 -19.98
CA VAL A 139 -6.61 1.44 -18.54
C VAL A 139 -7.95 1.63 -17.83
N LYS A 140 -8.73 2.66 -18.19
CA LYS A 140 -10.09 2.86 -17.66
C LYS A 140 -11.01 1.69 -18.01
N GLU A 141 -11.02 1.27 -19.28
CA GLU A 141 -11.82 0.13 -19.73
C GLU A 141 -11.41 -1.16 -19.02
N TYR A 142 -10.11 -1.38 -18.81
CA TYR A 142 -9.61 -2.52 -18.08
C TYR A 142 -10.05 -2.47 -16.61
N HIS A 143 -9.88 -1.33 -15.93
CA HIS A 143 -10.32 -1.14 -14.56
C HIS A 143 -11.82 -1.40 -14.38
N ASP A 144 -12.65 -0.91 -15.30
CA ASP A 144 -14.09 -1.19 -15.28
C ASP A 144 -14.42 -2.68 -15.45
N LYS A 145 -13.61 -3.42 -16.22
CA LYS A 145 -13.74 -4.89 -16.30
C LYS A 145 -13.35 -5.56 -14.99
N LEU A 146 -12.30 -5.10 -14.30
CA LEU A 146 -11.89 -5.61 -12.98
C LEU A 146 -12.98 -5.39 -11.93
N ARG A 147 -13.64 -4.22 -11.93
CA ARG A 147 -14.73 -3.94 -10.99
C ARG A 147 -15.94 -4.86 -11.20
N LYS A 148 -16.21 -5.22 -12.46
CA LYS A 148 -17.34 -6.09 -12.84
C LYS A 148 -17.08 -7.58 -12.57
N HIS A 149 -15.86 -8.04 -12.74
CA HIS A 149 -15.46 -9.43 -12.52
C HIS A 149 -14.72 -9.51 -11.19
N ALA A 150 -15.30 -10.15 -10.18
CA ALA A 150 -14.64 -10.32 -8.89
C ALA A 150 -13.27 -10.99 -9.10
N ILE A 151 -12.19 -10.20 -9.00
CA ILE A 151 -10.85 -10.75 -8.88
C ILE A 151 -10.66 -10.97 -7.39
N ASN A 152 -10.63 -12.23 -6.97
CA ASN A 152 -10.22 -12.60 -5.62
C ASN A 152 -8.72 -12.36 -5.45
N THR A 153 -8.28 -11.10 -5.45
CA THR A 153 -7.03 -10.69 -4.80
C THR A 153 -7.42 -10.39 -3.36
N THR A 154 -7.77 -11.43 -2.60
CA THR A 154 -8.17 -11.26 -1.20
C THR A 154 -6.97 -10.71 -0.44
N VAL A 155 -7.02 -9.43 -0.07
CA VAL A 155 -6.16 -8.88 0.98
C VAL A 155 -6.62 -9.57 2.26
N LYS A 156 -5.95 -10.66 2.64
CA LYS A 156 -6.25 -11.36 3.89
C LYS A 156 -5.58 -10.63 5.03
N CYS A 157 -6.25 -9.59 5.52
CA CYS A 157 -5.98 -9.09 6.85
C CYS A 157 -6.64 -10.07 7.84
N GLU A 158 -5.86 -10.97 8.43
CA GLU A 158 -6.38 -11.79 9.53
C GLU A 158 -6.64 -10.86 10.71
N SER A 159 -7.92 -10.56 10.97
CA SER A 159 -8.33 -9.88 12.18
C SER A 159 -8.26 -10.89 13.32
N ASP A 160 -7.07 -11.10 13.87
CA ASP A 160 -6.94 -11.62 15.23
C ASP A 160 -7.39 -10.52 16.20
N THR A 161 -8.69 -10.18 16.15
CA THR A 161 -9.37 -9.51 17.26
C THR A 161 -9.51 -10.56 18.35
N VAL A 162 -8.58 -10.54 19.30
CA VAL A 162 -8.83 -11.13 20.61
C VAL A 162 -10.04 -10.41 21.20
N HIS A 163 -11.15 -11.14 21.27
CA HIS A 163 -12.39 -10.75 21.95
C HIS A 163 -12.15 -10.42 23.42
#